data_AF-A0A226DX34-F1
#
_entry.id   AF-A0A226DX34-F1
#
_cell.length_a   1.000
_cell.length_b   1.000
_cell.length_c   1.000
_cell.angle_alpha   90.00
_cell.angle_beta   90.00
_cell.angle_gamma   90.00
#
_symmetry.space_group_name_H-M   'P 1'
#
loop_
_entity.id
_entity.type
_entity.pdbx_description
1 polymer ?
#
loop_
_entity_poly.entity_id
_entity_poly.type
_entity_poly.pdbx_seq_one_letter_code
_entity_poly.pdbx_strand_id
1 'polypeptide(L)'
;MGHPLVVSTETNEVAIGDVDFPQVTVSLPGGFNYSAMVNAERNFLLAKIGNDVAEDEFSWSRNDAGGLLQIIDQTCSLDTTYAGLNEVNNQDNNNFIKSATYNCGDVITGCFLNRKSINCGLLFKKRFSEWGGTCMFNGIPGPVTRKIQTMQSVLSLGEYTAEEIEKWSVANLDKDIQQKDERVTNKGVDNSRTPWRQTSPGRTSGLSFIIKDESGEKGSVHGEGTGFILTVAHPSDEPKIKRFGKSLPFGHEVFISITPILLLADDDIKKMEPDERGYYFGDDKGNAELKYYHKYTKRNCFEECISDAVFNQCNCTAFVAPGRRGRPLCSSYNKLSCVLNKEEEMYDLGILSACQACLPNCRQTKYTISVTSSPLTQKHMTEYRGRYKEQLENDDTFSIVYVYFDMDSYQASRRSARYSTFEEVGKCISKCLVGGTISMITGLTLLDLIEAIVVIAALIAAQHKIRTIVSSMEFNWGRFIPRLTWFVPPLQEMIELPVINVDPLDAQEIVDGFTIDVEPLEPQETVEHPIVISGQAGNPSPPLHPLEDLPGFIV
;
A
#
# COMPACT_ATOMS: atom_id res chain seq x y z
N MET A 1 -2.38 25.70 11.30
CA MET A 1 -3.33 25.55 10.17
C MET A 1 -2.81 24.39 9.36
N GLY A 2 -3.66 23.45 8.91
CA GLY A 2 -3.17 22.30 8.14
C GLY A 2 -2.59 22.75 6.79
N HIS A 3 -1.47 22.17 6.39
CA HIS A 3 -0.89 22.41 5.06
C HIS A 3 -1.72 21.65 4.01
N PRO A 4 -2.46 22.33 3.10
CA PRO A 4 -3.32 21.65 2.14
C PRO A 4 -2.46 20.96 1.07
N LEU A 5 -2.62 19.64 1.00
CA LEU A 5 -2.01 18.79 -0.01
C LEU A 5 -2.91 18.74 -1.25
N VAL A 6 -2.29 18.74 -2.43
CA VAL A 6 -2.99 18.60 -3.71
C VAL A 6 -2.55 17.29 -4.36
N VAL A 7 -3.50 16.60 -4.97
CA VAL A 7 -3.23 15.48 -5.88
C VAL A 7 -3.55 15.96 -7.29
N SER A 8 -2.55 15.95 -8.17
CA SER A 8 -2.69 16.32 -9.58
C SER A 8 -2.28 15.15 -10.47
N THR A 9 -3.04 14.91 -11.53
CA THR A 9 -2.62 14.00 -12.60
C THR A 9 -1.46 14.62 -13.39
N GLU A 10 -0.37 13.87 -13.55
CA GLU A 10 0.74 14.25 -14.40
C GLU A 10 0.32 14.32 -15.87
N THR A 11 0.83 15.33 -16.59
CA THR A 11 0.65 15.43 -18.05
C THR A 11 1.63 14.55 -18.81
N ASN A 12 2.79 14.24 -18.21
CA ASN A 12 3.78 13.33 -18.77
C ASN A 12 3.51 11.91 -18.29
N GLU A 13 3.26 11.00 -19.25
CA GLU A 13 3.07 9.59 -18.94
C GLU A 13 4.39 8.91 -18.59
N VAL A 14 4.32 7.91 -17.70
CA VAL A 14 5.47 7.10 -17.30
C VAL A 14 5.53 5.87 -18.18
N ALA A 15 6.65 5.67 -18.88
CA ALA A 15 6.87 4.50 -19.72
C ALA A 15 7.08 3.23 -18.88
N ILE A 16 6.55 2.10 -19.32
CA ILE A 16 6.65 0.81 -18.60
C ILE A 16 8.09 0.34 -18.33
N GLY A 17 9.07 0.77 -19.13
CA GLY A 17 10.49 0.44 -18.91
C GLY A 17 11.06 1.05 -17.62
N ASP A 18 10.39 2.05 -17.05
CA ASP A 18 10.75 2.68 -15.77
C ASP A 18 9.83 2.24 -14.61
N VAL A 19 8.69 1.59 -14.89
CA VAL A 19 7.83 0.94 -13.88
C VAL A 19 8.40 -0.45 -13.55
N ASP A 20 8.46 -0.78 -12.26
CA ASP A 20 8.81 -2.15 -11.85
C ASP A 20 7.74 -3.13 -12.31
N PHE A 21 8.13 -4.29 -12.84
CA PHE A 21 7.16 -5.35 -13.10
C PHE A 21 6.70 -5.94 -11.75
N PRO A 22 5.42 -6.24 -11.53
CA PRO A 22 4.97 -6.76 -10.25
C PRO A 22 5.57 -8.13 -9.92
N GLN A 23 5.54 -8.51 -8.64
CA GLN A 23 5.77 -9.91 -8.31
C GLN A 23 4.57 -10.75 -8.71
N VAL A 24 4.83 -11.93 -9.28
CA VAL A 24 3.82 -12.92 -9.67
C VAL A 24 4.07 -14.16 -8.84
N THR A 25 3.14 -14.50 -7.95
CA THR A 25 3.22 -15.73 -7.14
C THR A 25 2.15 -16.70 -7.59
N VAL A 26 2.58 -17.93 -7.88
CA VAL A 26 1.75 -19.02 -8.37
C VAL A 26 1.80 -20.17 -7.38
N SER A 27 0.67 -20.83 -7.16
CA SER A 27 0.58 -22.06 -6.39
C SER A 27 -0.23 -23.10 -7.15
N LEU A 28 0.15 -24.37 -7.02
CA LEU A 28 -0.80 -25.47 -7.24
C LEU A 28 -1.96 -25.38 -6.23
N PRO A 29 -3.09 -26.07 -6.51
CA PRO A 29 -4.17 -26.18 -5.53
C PRO A 29 -3.72 -26.88 -4.25
N GLY A 30 -2.72 -27.77 -4.32
CA GLY A 30 -2.10 -28.40 -3.16
C GLY A 30 -0.88 -27.64 -2.65
N GLY A 31 -0.79 -27.44 -1.34
CA GLY A 31 0.32 -26.76 -0.67
C GLY A 31 1.55 -27.62 -0.35
N PHE A 32 1.39 -28.96 -0.31
CA PHE A 32 2.42 -29.95 -0.02
C PHE A 32 2.25 -31.19 -0.93
N ASN A 33 3.28 -32.02 -1.02
CA ASN A 33 3.21 -33.29 -1.73
C ASN A 33 2.55 -34.35 -0.84
N TYR A 34 1.55 -35.07 -1.36
CA TYR A 34 0.77 -36.06 -0.60
C TYR A 34 1.65 -37.18 -0.04
N SER A 35 2.60 -37.67 -0.84
CA SER A 35 3.63 -38.65 -0.45
C SER A 35 4.43 -38.19 0.78
N ALA A 36 4.86 -36.92 0.79
CA ALA A 36 5.59 -36.33 1.89
C ALA A 36 4.75 -36.16 3.16
N MET A 37 3.46 -35.80 3.04
CA MET A 37 2.54 -35.76 4.19
C MET A 37 2.39 -37.14 4.84
N VAL A 38 2.18 -38.20 4.05
CA VAL A 38 2.05 -39.58 4.55
C VAL A 38 3.35 -40.06 5.23
N ASN A 39 4.51 -39.68 4.70
CA ASN A 39 5.81 -39.97 5.34
C ASN A 39 5.98 -39.18 6.66
N ALA A 40 5.59 -37.91 6.72
CA ALA A 40 5.62 -37.11 7.95
C ALA A 40 4.76 -37.73 9.08
N GLU A 41 3.55 -38.19 8.76
CA GLU A 41 2.68 -38.89 9.71
C GLU A 41 3.30 -40.22 10.18
N ARG A 42 3.84 -41.02 9.26
CA ARG A 42 4.53 -42.27 9.59
C ARG A 42 5.71 -42.03 10.54
N ASN A 43 6.53 -41.02 10.26
CA ASN A 43 7.71 -40.68 11.03
C ASN A 43 7.33 -40.20 12.45
N PHE A 44 6.26 -39.41 12.59
CA PHE A 44 5.73 -39.06 13.91
C PHE A 44 5.22 -40.27 14.70
N LEU A 45 4.51 -41.21 14.05
CA LEU A 45 4.03 -42.43 14.72
C LEU A 45 5.19 -43.32 15.19
N LEU A 46 6.25 -43.46 14.38
CA LEU A 46 7.45 -44.21 14.75
C LEU A 46 8.22 -43.55 15.91
N ALA A 47 8.42 -42.23 15.86
CA ALA A 47 9.06 -41.46 16.93
C ALA A 47 8.25 -41.49 18.25
N LYS A 48 6.91 -41.62 18.17
CA LYS A 48 6.04 -41.82 19.34
C LYS A 48 6.19 -43.19 19.99
N ILE A 49 6.55 -44.22 19.21
CA ILE A 49 6.77 -45.60 19.67
C ILE A 49 8.16 -45.78 20.29
N GLY A 50 9.07 -44.81 20.10
CA GLY A 50 10.42 -44.82 20.68
C GLY A 50 11.49 -45.48 19.81
N ASN A 51 11.21 -45.68 18.52
CA ASN A 51 12.22 -46.01 17.54
C ASN A 51 12.87 -44.72 17.04
N ASP A 52 14.20 -44.67 16.96
CA ASP A 52 14.91 -43.61 16.24
C ASP A 52 14.51 -43.66 14.76
N VAL A 53 13.86 -42.59 14.28
CA VAL A 53 13.50 -42.46 12.87
C VAL A 53 14.68 -41.83 12.16
N ALA A 54 15.35 -42.62 11.33
CA ALA A 54 16.41 -42.18 10.44
C ALA A 54 15.96 -42.38 8.98
N GLU A 55 15.50 -41.29 8.36
CA GLU A 55 15.52 -41.13 6.90
C GLU A 55 16.61 -40.10 6.59
N ASP A 56 17.47 -40.42 5.62
CA ASP A 56 18.50 -39.55 5.04
C ASP A 56 19.40 -38.81 6.05
N GLU A 57 20.20 -39.56 6.82
CA GLU A 57 21.25 -39.08 7.76
C GLU A 57 20.79 -38.32 9.01
N PHE A 58 19.51 -37.95 9.15
CA PHE A 58 18.99 -37.22 10.33
C PHE A 58 18.13 -38.09 11.26
N SER A 59 18.43 -38.04 12.57
CA SER A 59 17.61 -38.68 13.62
C SER A 59 16.53 -37.73 14.13
N TRP A 60 15.26 -38.10 13.95
CA TRP A 60 14.13 -37.23 14.33
C TRP A 60 13.72 -37.44 15.78
N SER A 61 13.70 -36.38 16.60
CA SER A 61 13.05 -36.47 17.91
C SER A 61 11.52 -36.42 17.77
N ARG A 62 10.81 -36.93 18.78
CA ARG A 62 9.35 -36.84 18.88
C ARG A 62 8.82 -35.40 18.80
N ASN A 63 9.60 -34.43 19.28
CA ASN A 63 9.21 -33.02 19.22
C ASN A 63 9.37 -32.46 17.79
N ASP A 64 10.39 -32.90 17.06
CA ASP A 64 10.68 -32.44 15.70
C ASP A 64 9.62 -32.92 14.70
N ALA A 65 9.30 -34.21 14.75
CA ALA A 65 8.20 -34.78 13.97
C ALA A 65 6.84 -34.17 14.36
N GLY A 66 6.63 -33.86 15.65
CA GLY A 66 5.44 -33.16 16.13
C GLY A 66 5.33 -31.74 15.58
N GLY A 67 6.42 -30.97 15.56
CA GLY A 67 6.46 -29.61 15.01
C GLY A 67 6.26 -29.56 13.50
N LEU A 68 6.78 -30.54 12.77
CA LEU A 68 6.49 -30.68 11.34
C LEU A 68 4.99 -30.87 11.08
N LEU A 69 4.35 -31.81 11.80
CA LEU A 69 2.91 -32.02 11.66
C LEU A 69 2.10 -30.77 12.00
N GLN A 70 2.54 -29.94 12.95
CA GLN A 70 1.88 -28.66 13.25
C GLN A 70 1.93 -27.66 12.08
N ILE A 71 3.04 -27.63 11.32
CA ILE A 71 3.18 -26.74 10.15
C ILE A 71 2.33 -27.26 8.99
N ILE A 72 2.30 -28.58 8.80
CA ILE A 72 1.41 -29.23 7.84
C ILE A 72 -0.05 -28.93 8.23
N ASP A 73 -0.47 -29.17 9.47
CA ASP A 73 -1.81 -28.91 10.00
C ASP A 73 -2.27 -27.45 9.80
N GLN A 74 -1.46 -26.48 10.24
CA GLN A 74 -1.74 -25.04 10.06
C GLN A 74 -1.93 -24.63 8.59
N THR A 75 -1.29 -25.36 7.67
CA THR A 75 -1.41 -25.11 6.23
C THR A 75 -2.62 -25.83 5.64
N CYS A 76 -2.77 -27.13 5.91
CA CYS A 76 -3.74 -28.03 5.28
C CYS A 76 -5.20 -27.74 5.67
N SER A 77 -5.42 -27.23 6.88
CA SER A 77 -6.75 -27.17 7.46
C SER A 77 -7.63 -26.13 6.75
N LEU A 78 -8.69 -26.60 6.09
CA LEU A 78 -9.67 -25.74 5.41
C LEU A 78 -10.45 -24.87 6.41
N ASP A 79 -10.78 -25.45 7.58
CA ASP A 79 -11.18 -24.75 8.80
C ASP A 79 -10.52 -25.47 10.01
N THR A 80 -9.83 -24.71 10.87
CA THR A 80 -8.75 -25.21 11.76
C THR A 80 -9.10 -26.42 12.64
N THR A 81 -8.37 -27.53 12.48
CA THR A 81 -8.26 -28.71 13.37
C THR A 81 -7.12 -29.61 12.81
N TYR A 82 -6.15 -30.18 13.56
CA TYR A 82 -5.89 -30.32 15.01
C TYR A 82 -4.36 -30.33 15.33
N ALA A 83 -3.85 -29.40 16.15
CA ALA A 83 -2.47 -29.48 16.66
C ALA A 83 -2.35 -29.64 18.19
N GLY A 84 -2.07 -30.87 18.63
CA GLY A 84 -1.71 -31.18 20.02
C GLY A 84 -0.19 -31.20 20.25
N LEU A 85 0.28 -30.48 21.27
CA LEU A 85 1.62 -30.51 21.90
C LEU A 85 2.74 -29.61 21.29
N ASN A 86 2.73 -28.35 21.73
CA ASN A 86 3.87 -27.49 22.15
C ASN A 86 5.18 -27.35 21.34
N GLU A 87 5.60 -26.07 21.23
CA GLU A 87 6.97 -25.54 21.35
C GLU A 87 8.10 -26.20 20.54
N VAL A 88 8.21 -25.83 19.26
CA VAL A 88 9.35 -26.20 18.41
C VAL A 88 10.15 -24.98 17.96
N ASN A 89 11.45 -25.03 18.23
CA ASN A 89 12.49 -24.27 17.55
C ASN A 89 13.55 -25.27 17.10
N ASN A 90 13.56 -25.63 15.82
CA ASN A 90 14.58 -26.49 15.23
C ASN A 90 15.00 -25.95 13.86
N GLN A 91 16.32 -25.95 13.60
CA GLN A 91 16.92 -25.52 12.34
C GLN A 91 16.88 -26.64 11.28
N ASP A 92 16.81 -27.91 11.67
CA ASP A 92 16.93 -29.05 10.76
C ASP A 92 15.63 -29.36 10.00
N ASN A 93 14.47 -29.13 10.63
CA ASN A 93 13.14 -29.31 10.01
C ASN A 93 12.91 -28.49 8.72
N ASN A 94 13.72 -27.46 8.48
CA ASN A 94 13.63 -26.63 7.27
C ASN A 94 13.88 -27.42 5.99
N ASN A 95 14.74 -28.44 6.04
CA ASN A 95 15.11 -29.23 4.86
C ASN A 95 13.96 -30.14 4.44
N PHE A 96 13.27 -30.78 5.38
CA PHE A 96 12.08 -31.57 5.07
C PHE A 96 10.95 -30.71 4.51
N ILE A 97 10.66 -29.54 5.09
CA ILE A 97 9.58 -28.68 4.59
C ILE A 97 9.85 -28.23 3.14
N LYS A 98 11.12 -28.01 2.78
CA LYS A 98 11.55 -27.76 1.39
C LYS A 98 11.36 -28.98 0.47
N SER A 99 11.69 -30.20 0.91
CA SER A 99 11.52 -31.40 0.08
C SER A 99 10.06 -31.91 0.01
N ALA A 100 9.25 -31.61 1.02
CA ALA A 100 7.85 -31.98 1.12
C ALA A 100 6.91 -31.11 0.27
N THR A 101 7.45 -30.12 -0.43
CA THR A 101 6.74 -29.23 -1.33
C THR A 101 7.38 -29.30 -2.71
N TYR A 102 6.58 -29.22 -3.76
CA TYR A 102 7.02 -29.24 -5.15
C TYR A 102 8.11 -28.19 -5.45
N ASN A 103 8.97 -28.46 -6.43
CA ASN A 103 9.91 -27.45 -6.93
C ASN A 103 9.30 -26.70 -8.11
N CYS A 104 9.65 -25.43 -8.25
CA CYS A 104 9.09 -24.59 -9.29
C CYS A 104 9.48 -25.01 -10.71
N GLY A 105 10.61 -25.70 -10.88
CA GLY A 105 11.02 -26.26 -12.17
C GLY A 105 10.26 -27.54 -12.59
N ASP A 106 9.68 -28.26 -11.62
CA ASP A 106 8.95 -29.52 -11.90
C ASP A 106 7.52 -29.22 -12.35
N VAL A 107 6.89 -28.22 -11.70
CA VAL A 107 5.51 -27.79 -11.94
C VAL A 107 5.39 -26.79 -13.10
N ILE A 108 6.37 -25.89 -13.23
CA ILE A 108 6.41 -24.88 -14.30
C ILE A 108 7.45 -25.35 -15.31
N THR A 109 6.98 -25.90 -16.43
CA THR A 109 7.80 -26.70 -17.36
C THR A 109 8.46 -25.89 -18.47
N GLY A 110 7.94 -24.70 -18.76
CA GLY A 110 8.49 -23.78 -19.76
C GLY A 110 8.28 -22.33 -19.35
N CYS A 111 9.33 -21.51 -19.39
CA CYS A 111 9.30 -20.12 -18.95
C CYS A 111 9.98 -19.20 -19.96
N PHE A 112 9.40 -18.01 -20.13
CA PHE A 112 9.85 -17.02 -21.09
C PHE A 112 9.77 -15.61 -20.50
N LEU A 113 10.81 -14.81 -20.75
CA LEU A 113 10.77 -13.34 -20.64
C LEU A 113 11.14 -12.75 -21.99
N ASN A 114 10.40 -11.76 -22.49
CA ASN A 114 10.69 -11.14 -23.80
C ASN A 114 10.87 -12.17 -24.94
N ARG A 115 10.02 -13.21 -25.00
CA ARG A 115 10.13 -14.38 -25.89
C ARG A 115 11.41 -15.23 -25.76
N LYS A 116 12.35 -14.92 -24.86
CA LYS A 116 13.55 -15.73 -24.61
C LYS A 116 13.21 -16.81 -23.58
N SER A 117 13.49 -18.07 -23.92
CA SER A 117 13.36 -19.20 -22.99
C SER A 117 14.38 -19.07 -21.86
N ILE A 118 13.94 -19.28 -20.62
CA ILE A 118 14.75 -19.23 -19.39
C ILE A 118 14.37 -20.46 -18.55
N ASN A 119 15.34 -21.04 -17.84
CA ASN A 119 15.06 -22.16 -16.93
C ASN A 119 14.11 -21.70 -15.80
N CYS A 120 12.97 -22.40 -15.66
CA CYS A 120 11.94 -22.04 -14.69
C CYS A 120 12.40 -22.08 -13.22
N GLY A 121 13.29 -23.00 -12.85
CA GLY A 121 13.85 -23.07 -11.49
C GLY A 121 14.83 -21.93 -11.16
N LEU A 122 15.35 -21.22 -12.18
CA LEU A 122 16.09 -19.98 -11.97
C LEU A 122 15.17 -18.75 -11.92
N LEU A 123 14.06 -18.79 -12.65
CA LEU A 123 13.13 -17.67 -12.81
C LEU A 123 12.11 -17.55 -11.65
N PHE A 124 11.49 -18.67 -11.29
CA PHE A 124 10.55 -18.78 -10.19
C PHE A 124 11.26 -19.34 -8.97
N LYS A 125 11.23 -18.59 -7.87
CA LYS A 125 11.90 -18.92 -6.61
C LYS A 125 10.89 -19.43 -5.59
N LYS A 126 11.27 -20.40 -4.78
CA LYS A 126 10.38 -21.01 -3.78
C LYS A 126 10.12 -20.06 -2.62
N ARG A 127 8.84 -19.89 -2.29
CA ARG A 127 8.36 -19.13 -1.13
C ARG A 127 7.24 -19.89 -0.44
N PHE A 128 7.16 -19.80 0.88
CA PHE A 128 6.05 -20.39 1.63
C PHE A 128 5.00 -19.33 1.89
N SER A 129 3.74 -19.71 1.72
CA SER A 129 2.56 -18.89 1.93
C SER A 129 1.65 -19.50 3.00
N GLU A 130 0.47 -18.92 3.22
CA GLU A 130 -0.57 -19.50 4.09
C GLU A 130 -1.18 -20.80 3.53
N TRP A 131 -0.89 -21.11 2.27
CA TRP A 131 -1.29 -22.30 1.52
C TRP A 131 -0.08 -23.15 1.09
N GLY A 132 1.01 -23.09 1.85
CA GLY A 132 2.16 -23.98 1.68
C GLY A 132 3.17 -23.48 0.65
N GLY A 133 3.81 -24.41 -0.05
CA GLY A 133 4.81 -24.10 -1.07
C GLY A 133 4.22 -23.32 -2.24
N THR A 134 4.91 -22.27 -2.69
CA THR A 134 4.52 -21.43 -3.82
C THR A 134 5.75 -20.98 -4.62
N CYS A 135 5.51 -20.58 -5.86
CA CYS A 135 6.53 -20.17 -6.82
C CYS A 135 6.39 -18.69 -7.14
N MET A 136 7.40 -17.89 -6.77
CA MET A 136 7.39 -16.44 -6.86
C MET A 136 8.39 -15.95 -7.91
N PHE A 137 7.92 -15.19 -8.88
CA PHE A 137 8.73 -14.41 -9.82
C PHE A 137 8.76 -12.94 -9.38
N ASN A 138 9.93 -12.30 -9.52
CA ASN A 138 10.18 -10.87 -9.32
C ASN A 138 9.74 -10.26 -7.97
N GLY A 139 9.76 -11.06 -6.90
CA GLY A 139 9.47 -10.62 -5.53
C GLY A 139 10.70 -10.58 -4.63
N ILE A 140 10.63 -9.78 -3.57
CA ILE A 140 11.72 -9.60 -2.60
C ILE A 140 12.10 -10.94 -1.91
N PRO A 141 13.39 -11.30 -1.84
CA PRO A 141 13.84 -12.50 -1.14
C PRO A 141 13.51 -12.43 0.35
N GLY A 142 12.97 -13.52 0.92
CA GLY A 142 12.61 -13.62 2.34
C GLY A 142 13.69 -13.14 3.35
N PRO A 143 14.99 -13.43 3.14
CA PRO A 143 16.08 -12.91 3.98
C PRO A 143 16.26 -11.38 3.95
N VAL A 144 15.79 -10.70 2.88
CA VAL A 144 15.83 -9.24 2.73
C VAL A 144 14.52 -8.60 3.20
N THR A 145 13.41 -9.34 3.18
CA THR A 145 12.10 -8.85 3.61
C THR A 145 12.03 -8.62 5.13
N ARG A 146 12.50 -9.60 5.93
CA ARG A 146 12.31 -9.62 7.39
C ARG A 146 13.61 -9.31 8.15
N LYS A 147 13.56 -8.34 9.08
CA LYS A 147 14.64 -7.95 10.02
C LYS A 147 15.07 -9.09 10.95
N ILE A 148 14.15 -10.02 11.22
CA ILE A 148 14.37 -11.15 12.12
C ILE A 148 14.33 -12.43 11.30
N GLN A 149 15.33 -13.30 11.50
CA GLN A 149 15.33 -14.65 10.96
C GLN A 149 14.12 -15.43 11.49
N THR A 150 13.12 -15.65 10.63
CA THR A 150 11.95 -16.50 10.85
C THR A 150 12.04 -17.77 9.99
N MET A 151 11.18 -18.75 10.23
CA MET A 151 11.01 -19.92 9.34
C MET A 151 10.92 -19.52 7.85
N GLN A 152 10.13 -18.48 7.53
CA GLN A 152 9.98 -17.95 6.18
C GLN A 152 11.30 -17.45 5.54
N SER A 153 12.26 -16.97 6.34
CA SER A 153 13.59 -16.60 5.84
C SER A 153 14.49 -17.83 5.62
N VAL A 154 14.41 -18.84 6.49
CA VAL A 154 15.22 -20.07 6.43
C VAL A 154 14.76 -20.98 5.28
N LEU A 155 13.45 -21.04 5.05
CA LEU A 155 12.84 -21.77 3.94
C LEU A 155 13.11 -21.14 2.56
N SER A 156 13.63 -19.90 2.51
CA SER A 156 14.13 -19.28 1.27
C SER A 156 15.66 -19.22 1.16
N LEU A 157 16.41 -19.81 2.10
CA LEU A 157 17.86 -19.98 1.95
C LEU A 157 18.17 -21.01 0.84
N GLY A 158 19.13 -20.69 -0.03
CA GLY A 158 19.53 -21.51 -1.18
C GLY A 158 18.80 -21.19 -2.48
N GLU A 159 17.62 -20.59 -2.42
CA GLU A 159 16.84 -20.18 -3.59
C GLU A 159 17.48 -19.02 -4.37
N TYR A 160 18.14 -18.11 -3.65
CA TYR A 160 18.77 -16.91 -4.18
C TYR A 160 20.28 -16.96 -3.96
N THR A 161 21.02 -16.54 -4.97
CA THR A 161 22.47 -16.30 -4.89
C THR A 161 22.78 -15.09 -4.00
N ALA A 162 24.00 -15.03 -3.45
CA ALA A 162 24.44 -13.90 -2.65
C ALA A 162 24.37 -12.57 -3.43
N GLU A 163 24.70 -12.58 -4.73
CA GLU A 163 24.62 -11.40 -5.61
C GLU A 163 23.18 -10.92 -5.82
N GLU A 164 22.21 -11.83 -5.98
CA GLU A 164 20.79 -11.46 -6.05
C GLU A 164 20.32 -10.83 -4.74
N ILE A 165 20.68 -11.42 -3.59
CA ILE A 165 20.32 -10.89 -2.26
C ILE A 165 20.89 -9.48 -2.06
N GLU A 166 22.15 -9.25 -2.44
CA GLU A 166 22.77 -7.92 -2.37
C GLU A 166 22.02 -6.90 -3.25
N LYS A 167 21.73 -7.24 -4.51
CA LYS A 167 20.94 -6.37 -5.42
C LYS A 167 19.58 -6.00 -4.85
N TRP A 168 18.84 -6.96 -4.29
CA TRP A 168 17.53 -6.72 -3.66
C TRP A 168 17.62 -5.87 -2.37
N SER A 169 18.73 -5.99 -1.62
CA SER A 169 18.96 -5.19 -0.41
C SER A 169 19.20 -3.71 -0.72
N VAL A 170 19.95 -3.42 -1.81
CA VAL A 170 20.29 -2.05 -2.23
C VAL A 170 19.19 -1.41 -3.10
N ALA A 171 18.34 -2.22 -3.74
CA ALA A 171 17.23 -1.73 -4.57
C ALA A 171 16.28 -0.80 -3.79
N ASN A 172 16.22 0.47 -4.19
CA ASN A 172 15.28 1.45 -3.64
C ASN A 172 13.93 1.36 -4.37
N LEU A 173 12.95 0.74 -3.70
CA LEU A 173 11.62 0.43 -4.24
C LEU A 173 10.60 1.57 -3.99
N ASP A 174 10.98 2.60 -3.24
CA ASP A 174 10.17 3.81 -2.95
C ASP A 174 10.69 5.05 -3.70
N LYS A 175 11.45 4.85 -4.78
CA LYS A 175 12.03 5.93 -5.59
C LYS A 175 10.94 6.64 -6.44
N ASP A 176 11.05 7.96 -6.63
CA ASP A 176 10.29 8.63 -7.68
C ASP A 176 10.76 8.11 -9.06
N ILE A 177 9.84 7.51 -9.81
CA ILE A 177 10.09 6.88 -11.10
C ILE A 177 10.53 7.92 -12.15
N GLN A 178 10.05 9.17 -12.05
CA GLN A 178 10.38 10.24 -13.00
C GLN A 178 11.73 10.92 -12.68
N GLN A 179 12.29 10.72 -11.48
CA GLN A 179 13.59 11.29 -11.11
C GLN A 179 14.73 10.47 -11.74
N LYS A 180 15.13 10.85 -12.97
CA LYS A 180 16.23 10.22 -13.71
C LYS A 180 17.51 10.17 -12.86
N ASP A 181 18.08 8.98 -12.68
CA ASP A 181 19.43 8.87 -12.11
C ASP A 181 20.47 9.32 -13.15
N GLU A 182 20.98 10.54 -13.00
CA GLU A 182 22.15 11.00 -13.75
C GLU A 182 23.38 10.07 -13.56
N ARG A 183 23.39 9.29 -12.47
CA ARG A 183 24.42 8.31 -12.12
C ARG A 183 24.46 7.06 -13.01
N VAL A 184 23.43 6.78 -13.82
CA VAL A 184 23.37 5.59 -14.71
C VAL A 184 23.74 5.96 -16.16
N THR A 185 24.77 6.78 -16.33
CA THR A 185 25.23 7.25 -17.66
C THR A 185 26.55 6.66 -18.13
N ASN A 186 27.31 5.94 -17.28
CA ASN A 186 28.69 5.49 -17.60
C ASN A 186 29.07 4.07 -17.15
N LYS A 187 28.10 3.15 -17.05
CA LYS A 187 28.35 1.70 -17.12
C LYS A 187 27.38 1.10 -18.13
N GLY A 188 27.89 0.22 -18.99
CA GLY A 188 27.13 -0.31 -20.13
C GLY A 188 25.83 -0.99 -19.68
N VAL A 189 24.81 -0.92 -20.55
CA VAL A 189 23.42 -1.38 -20.35
C VAL A 189 23.35 -2.60 -19.42
N ASP A 190 23.08 -2.36 -18.14
CA ASP A 190 22.95 -3.43 -17.15
C ASP A 190 21.61 -4.13 -17.38
N ASN A 191 21.68 -5.33 -17.95
CA ASN A 191 20.53 -6.12 -18.37
C ASN A 191 19.66 -6.65 -17.21
N SER A 192 19.92 -6.22 -15.97
CA SER A 192 19.18 -6.65 -14.77
C SER A 192 18.96 -5.48 -13.79
N ARG A 193 18.11 -4.52 -14.19
CA ARG A 193 17.36 -3.73 -13.20
C ARG A 193 16.65 -4.73 -12.26
N THR A 194 16.77 -4.51 -10.95
CA THR A 194 16.13 -5.32 -9.90
C THR A 194 15.20 -4.38 -9.12
N PRO A 195 13.87 -4.57 -9.13
CA PRO A 195 13.11 -5.63 -9.79
C PRO A 195 13.20 -5.57 -11.32
N TRP A 196 12.92 -6.70 -11.97
CA TRP A 196 12.83 -6.78 -13.44
C TRP A 196 11.74 -5.83 -13.97
N ARG A 197 11.94 -5.33 -15.19
CA ARG A 197 11.02 -4.41 -15.89
C ARG A 197 10.74 -4.88 -17.31
N GLN A 198 9.49 -4.75 -17.74
CA GLN A 198 9.07 -5.06 -19.10
C GLN A 198 9.39 -3.87 -20.03
N THR A 199 10.05 -4.12 -21.16
CA THR A 199 10.58 -3.06 -22.05
C THR A 199 9.63 -2.62 -23.16
N SER A 200 8.56 -3.36 -23.41
CA SER A 200 7.57 -3.10 -24.45
C SER A 200 6.26 -3.79 -24.06
N PRO A 201 5.07 -3.25 -24.38
CA PRO A 201 3.81 -3.81 -23.89
C PRO A 201 3.45 -5.16 -24.53
N GLY A 202 2.37 -5.77 -24.03
CA GLY A 202 1.72 -6.92 -24.65
C GLY A 202 2.37 -8.29 -24.34
N ARG A 203 1.59 -9.35 -24.62
CA ARG A 203 1.87 -10.75 -24.22
C ARG A 203 3.25 -11.29 -24.59
N THR A 204 3.86 -10.82 -25.69
CA THR A 204 5.15 -11.33 -26.17
C THR A 204 6.36 -10.77 -25.43
N SER A 205 6.16 -9.73 -24.64
CA SER A 205 7.19 -8.92 -24.00
C SER A 205 7.12 -8.99 -22.47
N GLY A 206 6.03 -9.55 -21.94
CA GLY A 206 5.89 -9.84 -20.51
C GLY A 206 6.54 -11.16 -20.11
N LEU A 207 6.05 -11.68 -18.98
CA LEU A 207 6.28 -13.04 -18.52
C LEU A 207 5.33 -13.99 -19.25
N SER A 208 5.83 -15.15 -19.68
CA SER A 208 4.99 -16.25 -20.15
C SER A 208 5.48 -17.56 -19.57
N PHE A 209 4.58 -18.41 -19.09
CA PHE A 209 4.95 -19.71 -18.54
C PHE A 209 3.90 -20.79 -18.80
N ILE A 210 4.35 -22.04 -18.76
CA ILE A 210 3.52 -23.24 -18.88
C ILE A 210 3.50 -23.91 -17.51
N ILE A 211 2.31 -24.12 -16.96
CA ILE A 211 2.09 -24.82 -15.69
C ILE A 211 1.29 -26.09 -15.95
N LYS A 212 1.79 -27.24 -15.46
CA LYS A 212 1.08 -28.53 -15.55
C LYS A 212 0.30 -28.86 -14.28
N ASP A 213 -0.74 -29.66 -14.43
CA ASP A 213 -1.51 -30.19 -13.31
C ASP A 213 -0.94 -31.51 -12.82
N GLU A 214 -0.40 -31.52 -11.60
CA GLU A 214 0.19 -32.69 -10.99
C GLU A 214 -0.88 -33.49 -10.24
N SER A 215 -1.74 -34.18 -11.00
CA SER A 215 -2.99 -34.77 -10.48
C SER A 215 -2.83 -35.84 -9.39
N GLY A 216 -1.63 -36.41 -9.20
CA GLY A 216 -1.35 -37.49 -8.23
C GLY A 216 -0.65 -37.08 -6.92
N GLU A 217 0.06 -35.94 -6.87
CA GLU A 217 0.89 -35.56 -5.70
C GLU A 217 0.25 -34.49 -4.81
N LYS A 218 -1.00 -34.08 -5.04
CA LYS A 218 -1.64 -32.96 -4.30
C LYS A 218 -2.00 -33.33 -2.84
N GLY A 219 -1.12 -32.98 -1.90
CA GLY A 219 -1.47 -32.79 -0.50
C GLY A 219 -2.08 -31.40 -0.27
N SER A 220 -2.84 -31.22 0.82
CA SER A 220 -3.30 -29.89 1.26
C SER A 220 -4.11 -29.12 0.19
N VAL A 221 -5.15 -29.72 -0.40
CA VAL A 221 -5.92 -29.05 -1.46
C VAL A 221 -6.71 -27.86 -0.90
N HIS A 222 -6.46 -26.68 -1.47
CA HIS A 222 -7.03 -25.39 -1.07
C HIS A 222 -8.06 -24.89 -2.08
N GLY A 223 -9.31 -24.76 -1.63
CA GLY A 223 -10.45 -24.34 -2.44
C GLY A 223 -11.16 -25.50 -3.15
N GLU A 224 -12.34 -25.21 -3.70
CA GLU A 224 -13.24 -26.22 -4.30
C GLU A 224 -12.95 -26.50 -5.79
N GLY A 225 -12.16 -25.65 -6.43
CA GLY A 225 -11.85 -25.74 -7.86
C GLY A 225 -10.57 -26.54 -8.15
N THR A 226 -10.54 -27.22 -9.30
CA THR A 226 -9.38 -28.02 -9.75
C THR A 226 -8.25 -27.20 -10.39
N GLY A 227 -8.27 -25.88 -10.28
CA GLY A 227 -7.32 -24.96 -10.91
C GLY A 227 -6.05 -24.68 -10.09
N PHE A 228 -5.10 -23.97 -10.69
CA PHE A 228 -3.97 -23.37 -9.98
C PHE A 228 -4.34 -21.95 -9.52
N ILE A 229 -3.56 -21.37 -8.60
CA ILE A 229 -3.88 -20.08 -7.98
C ILE A 229 -2.74 -19.10 -8.25
N LEU A 230 -3.09 -17.86 -8.64
CA LEU A 230 -2.12 -16.81 -8.95
C LEU A 230 -2.47 -15.51 -8.22
N THR A 231 -1.48 -14.86 -7.63
CA THR A 231 -1.59 -13.51 -7.07
C THR A 231 -0.51 -12.59 -7.63
N VAL A 232 -0.86 -11.31 -7.83
CA VAL A 232 0.03 -10.24 -8.30
C VAL A 232 0.11 -9.16 -7.23
N ALA A 233 1.31 -8.70 -6.90
CA ALA A 233 1.54 -7.75 -5.82
C ALA A 233 2.76 -6.85 -6.08
N HIS A 234 3.00 -5.88 -5.21
CA HIS A 234 4.22 -5.07 -5.26
C HIS A 234 5.46 -5.93 -4.95
N PRO A 235 6.60 -5.74 -5.65
CA PRO A 235 7.82 -6.51 -5.37
C PRO A 235 8.36 -6.43 -3.93
N SER A 236 7.96 -5.42 -3.15
CA SER A 236 8.35 -5.26 -1.73
C SER A 236 7.43 -5.95 -0.71
N ASP A 237 6.24 -6.37 -1.12
CA ASP A 237 5.22 -6.94 -0.23
C ASP A 237 5.39 -8.45 -0.11
N GLU A 238 5.04 -9.05 1.03
CA GLU A 238 4.90 -10.52 1.07
C GLU A 238 3.64 -10.97 0.30
N PRO A 239 3.71 -12.05 -0.49
CA PRO A 239 2.55 -12.59 -1.19
C PRO A 239 1.54 -13.18 -0.21
N LYS A 240 0.25 -12.99 -0.50
CA LYS A 240 -0.87 -13.37 0.37
C LYS A 240 -1.92 -14.11 -0.43
N ILE A 241 -1.59 -15.35 -0.77
CA ILE A 241 -2.36 -16.11 -1.75
C ILE A 241 -3.72 -16.54 -1.20
N LYS A 242 -3.83 -16.84 0.10
CA LYS A 242 -5.09 -17.23 0.76
C LYS A 242 -6.19 -16.16 0.66
N ARG A 243 -5.82 -14.87 0.64
CA ARG A 243 -6.77 -13.75 0.64
C ARG A 243 -6.91 -13.02 -0.71
N PHE A 244 -5.90 -13.10 -1.58
CA PHE A 244 -5.84 -12.30 -2.81
C PHE A 244 -5.47 -13.14 -4.06
N GLY A 245 -5.34 -14.46 -3.91
CA GLY A 245 -5.18 -15.39 -5.03
C GLY A 245 -6.43 -15.44 -5.91
N LYS A 246 -6.22 -15.59 -7.21
CA LYS A 246 -7.25 -15.89 -8.20
C LYS A 246 -7.07 -17.33 -8.67
N SER A 247 -8.11 -18.14 -8.58
CA SER A 247 -8.12 -19.49 -9.16
C SER A 247 -8.22 -19.41 -10.68
N LEU A 248 -7.42 -20.21 -11.38
CA LEU A 248 -7.26 -20.23 -12.83
C LEU A 248 -7.30 -21.69 -13.33
N PRO A 249 -8.06 -21.98 -14.42
CA PRO A 249 -8.26 -23.36 -14.87
C PRO A 249 -7.02 -23.94 -15.57
N PHE A 250 -6.83 -25.25 -15.43
CA PHE A 250 -5.95 -26.03 -16.31
C PHE A 250 -6.57 -26.25 -17.70
N GLY A 251 -5.76 -26.61 -18.70
CA GLY A 251 -6.21 -26.83 -20.08
C GLY A 251 -6.54 -25.55 -20.86
N HIS A 252 -6.13 -24.38 -20.37
CA HIS A 252 -6.50 -23.07 -20.93
C HIS A 252 -5.28 -22.21 -21.28
N GLU A 253 -5.45 -21.37 -22.29
CA GLU A 253 -4.61 -20.20 -22.54
C GLU A 253 -5.16 -19.05 -21.69
N VAL A 254 -4.38 -18.55 -20.75
CA VAL A 254 -4.78 -17.52 -19.77
C VAL A 254 -3.99 -16.25 -20.02
N PHE A 255 -4.69 -15.14 -20.17
CA PHE A 255 -4.10 -13.81 -20.34
C PHE A 255 -4.37 -12.96 -19.10
N ILE A 256 -3.30 -12.40 -18.53
CA ILE A 256 -3.32 -11.57 -17.34
C ILE A 256 -2.72 -10.22 -17.75
N SER A 257 -3.60 -9.29 -18.10
CA SER A 257 -3.22 -7.92 -18.40
C SER A 257 -3.08 -7.12 -17.11
N ILE A 258 -1.98 -6.40 -16.97
CA ILE A 258 -1.64 -5.56 -15.81
C ILE A 258 -1.82 -4.09 -16.17
N THR A 259 -2.51 -3.37 -15.27
CA THR A 259 -2.60 -1.91 -15.26
C THR A 259 -2.05 -1.37 -13.94
N PRO A 260 -0.86 -0.74 -13.93
CA PRO A 260 -0.33 -0.08 -12.75
C PRO A 260 -1.08 1.24 -12.48
N ILE A 261 -1.27 1.54 -11.21
CA ILE A 261 -1.73 2.84 -10.71
C ILE A 261 -0.53 3.46 -10.00
N LEU A 262 0.01 4.52 -10.60
CA LEU A 262 1.23 5.19 -10.16
C LEU A 262 0.91 6.41 -9.30
N LEU A 263 1.45 6.43 -8.09
CA LEU A 263 1.34 7.53 -7.15
C LEU A 263 2.74 8.04 -6.79
N LEU A 264 3.04 9.27 -7.19
CA LEU A 264 4.30 9.97 -6.94
C LEU A 264 4.10 11.04 -5.86
N ALA A 265 5.21 11.50 -5.27
CA ALA A 265 5.20 12.54 -4.25
C ALA A 265 6.49 13.36 -4.30
N ASP A 266 6.34 14.68 -4.19
CA ASP A 266 7.45 15.63 -4.20
C ASP A 266 8.32 15.55 -2.95
N ASP A 267 9.63 15.76 -3.11
CA ASP A 267 10.58 15.80 -1.99
C ASP A 267 10.31 16.97 -1.03
N ASP A 268 9.66 18.06 -1.48
CA ASP A 268 9.25 19.19 -0.64
C ASP A 268 8.22 18.83 0.44
N ILE A 269 7.46 17.75 0.25
CA ILE A 269 6.52 17.22 1.24
C ILE A 269 7.27 16.55 2.40
N LYS A 270 8.48 16.05 2.15
CA LYS A 270 9.28 15.34 3.16
C LYS A 270 9.70 16.23 4.34
N LYS A 271 9.66 17.55 4.16
CA LYS A 271 9.89 18.57 5.20
C LYS A 271 8.76 18.65 6.23
N MET A 272 7.55 18.19 5.89
CA MET A 272 6.40 18.15 6.80
C MET A 272 6.50 16.92 7.70
N GLU A 273 6.10 17.03 8.97
CA GLU A 273 6.11 15.90 9.90
C GLU A 273 5.11 14.80 9.44
N PRO A 274 5.39 13.51 9.71
CA PRO A 274 4.55 12.40 9.24
C PRO A 274 3.09 12.48 9.68
N ASP A 275 2.86 12.94 10.91
CA ASP A 275 1.53 13.07 11.51
C ASP A 275 0.69 14.19 10.86
N GLU A 276 1.34 15.23 10.33
CA GLU A 276 0.65 16.33 9.62
C GLU A 276 0.29 15.97 8.17
N ARG A 277 1.13 15.16 7.52
CA ARG A 277 0.93 14.77 6.11
C ARG A 277 0.09 13.50 5.92
N GLY A 278 -0.01 12.64 6.94
CA GLY A 278 -0.87 11.46 6.91
C GLY A 278 -0.36 10.30 6.05
N TYR A 279 0.95 10.24 5.78
CA TYR A 279 1.61 9.18 5.01
C TYR A 279 3.12 9.08 5.29
N TYR A 280 3.71 7.92 4.97
CA TYR A 280 5.12 7.62 5.19
C TYR A 280 5.92 7.41 3.89
N PHE A 281 7.11 7.99 3.81
CA PHE A 281 8.18 7.61 2.89
C PHE A 281 8.91 6.37 3.43
N GLY A 282 9.48 5.54 2.55
CA GLY A 282 10.18 4.32 2.94
C GLY A 282 11.41 4.52 3.84
N ASP A 283 11.94 5.75 3.93
CA ASP A 283 13.10 6.12 4.76
C ASP A 283 12.75 7.05 5.94
N ASP A 284 11.47 7.19 6.27
CA ASP A 284 11.03 7.84 7.50
C ASP A 284 11.45 7.07 8.76
N LYS A 285 11.51 7.79 9.88
CA LYS A 285 11.83 7.23 11.21
C LYS A 285 10.59 7.19 12.10
N GLY A 286 10.70 6.52 13.25
CA GLY A 286 9.61 6.42 14.22
C GLY A 286 8.59 5.37 13.79
N ASN A 287 7.32 5.75 13.68
CA ASN A 287 6.22 4.83 13.37
C ASN A 287 6.29 4.18 11.97
N ALA A 288 7.05 4.77 11.05
CA ALA A 288 7.35 4.14 9.75
C ALA A 288 8.40 3.03 9.86
N GLU A 289 9.18 2.98 10.95
CA GLU A 289 10.16 1.92 11.14
C GLU A 289 9.50 0.64 11.68
N LEU A 290 9.18 -0.26 10.75
CA LEU A 290 8.59 -1.57 11.03
C LEU A 290 9.50 -2.44 11.94
N LYS A 291 8.89 -3.21 12.85
CA LYS A 291 9.56 -4.03 13.89
C LYS A 291 10.19 -5.30 13.32
N TYR A 292 9.55 -5.88 12.31
CA TYR A 292 9.81 -7.19 11.72
C TYR A 292 10.20 -7.09 10.26
N TYR A 293 9.78 -6.05 9.53
CA TYR A 293 10.13 -5.83 8.12
C TYR A 293 11.21 -4.76 7.91
N HIS A 294 12.02 -4.91 6.87
CA HIS A 294 13.08 -3.95 6.51
C HIS A 294 12.56 -2.71 5.77
N LYS A 295 11.50 -2.84 4.96
CA LYS A 295 10.96 -1.78 4.11
C LYS A 295 9.51 -1.49 4.49
N TYR A 296 9.18 -0.21 4.68
CA TYR A 296 7.82 0.20 5.00
C TYR A 296 6.90 0.04 3.79
N THR A 297 5.89 -0.81 3.91
CA THR A 297 4.69 -0.72 3.07
C THR A 297 3.47 -0.74 3.97
N LYS A 298 2.39 -0.06 3.55
CA LYS A 298 1.11 -0.11 4.26
C LYS A 298 0.66 -1.56 4.54
N ARG A 299 0.97 -2.48 3.63
CA ARG A 299 0.64 -3.89 3.75
C ARG A 299 1.50 -4.59 4.79
N ASN A 300 2.83 -4.43 4.73
CA ASN A 300 3.75 -4.97 5.73
C ASN A 300 3.41 -4.44 7.14
N CYS A 301 3.02 -3.16 7.27
CA CYS A 301 2.54 -2.58 8.54
C CYS A 301 1.29 -3.29 9.09
N PHE A 302 0.29 -3.56 8.24
CA PHE A 302 -0.91 -4.31 8.65
C PHE A 302 -0.57 -5.73 9.15
N GLU A 303 0.39 -6.41 8.52
CA GLU A 303 0.84 -7.74 8.97
C GLU A 303 1.51 -7.70 10.36
N GLU A 304 2.27 -6.65 10.69
CA GLU A 304 2.81 -6.47 12.05
C GLU A 304 1.71 -6.18 13.07
N CYS A 305 0.77 -5.32 12.71
CA CYS A 305 -0.38 -4.96 13.56
C CYS A 305 -1.23 -6.20 13.89
N ILE A 306 -1.62 -6.98 12.87
CA ILE A 306 -2.39 -8.22 13.04
C ILE A 306 -1.60 -9.24 13.88
N SER A 307 -0.32 -9.46 13.56
CA SER A 307 0.51 -10.41 14.32
C SER A 307 0.68 -10.02 15.80
N ASP A 308 0.89 -8.73 16.10
CA ASP A 308 0.99 -8.26 17.48
C ASP A 308 -0.35 -8.34 18.21
N ALA A 309 -1.48 -8.00 17.56
CA ALA A 309 -2.82 -8.13 18.14
C ALA A 309 -3.18 -9.59 18.46
N VAL A 310 -2.97 -10.50 17.51
CA VAL A 310 -3.15 -11.95 17.68
C VAL A 310 -2.26 -12.49 18.79
N PHE A 311 -0.98 -12.11 18.83
CA PHE A 311 -0.05 -12.55 19.87
C PHE A 311 -0.48 -12.08 21.26
N ASN A 312 -0.91 -10.82 21.40
CA ASN A 312 -1.33 -10.25 22.68
C ASN A 312 -2.59 -10.92 23.25
N GLN A 313 -3.50 -11.39 22.39
CA GLN A 313 -4.73 -12.07 22.81
C GLN A 313 -4.55 -13.58 23.03
N CYS A 314 -3.87 -14.26 22.10
CA CYS A 314 -3.82 -15.73 22.05
C CYS A 314 -2.51 -16.33 22.59
N ASN A 315 -1.51 -15.51 22.90
CA ASN A 315 -0.17 -15.93 23.37
C ASN A 315 0.46 -17.01 22.47
N CYS A 316 0.35 -16.82 21.16
CA CYS A 316 0.97 -17.63 20.11
C CYS A 316 1.02 -16.87 18.78
N THR A 317 1.67 -17.43 17.76
CA THR A 317 1.77 -16.83 16.41
C THR A 317 1.60 -17.90 15.34
N ALA A 318 0.96 -17.55 14.21
CA ALA A 318 0.85 -18.43 13.05
C ALA A 318 2.22 -18.57 12.34
N PHE A 319 2.51 -19.73 11.76
CA PHE A 319 3.78 -20.05 11.10
C PHE A 319 4.23 -19.01 10.04
N VAL A 320 3.27 -18.46 9.31
CA VAL A 320 3.49 -17.47 8.24
C VAL A 320 3.68 -16.04 8.75
N ALA A 321 3.21 -15.71 9.96
CA ALA A 321 3.16 -14.34 10.43
C ALA A 321 4.57 -13.77 10.72
N PRO A 322 4.76 -12.44 10.64
CA PRO A 322 5.97 -11.79 11.14
C PRO A 322 6.00 -11.82 12.68
N GLY A 323 7.17 -11.77 13.32
CA GLY A 323 7.23 -11.78 14.78
C GLY A 323 8.64 -11.79 15.38
N ARG A 324 8.70 -11.69 16.71
CA ARG A 324 9.94 -11.76 17.49
C ARG A 324 10.43 -13.21 17.63
N ARG A 325 11.76 -13.38 17.77
CA ARG A 325 12.36 -14.68 18.13
C ARG A 325 11.74 -15.19 19.44
N GLY A 326 11.44 -16.48 19.50
CA GLY A 326 10.89 -17.15 20.70
C GLY A 326 9.38 -17.03 20.91
N ARG A 327 8.60 -16.43 19.98
CA ARG A 327 7.14 -16.56 20.03
C ARG A 327 6.72 -18.01 19.75
N PRO A 328 5.92 -18.67 20.60
CA PRO A 328 5.46 -20.04 20.35
C PRO A 328 4.44 -20.09 19.21
N LEU A 329 4.49 -21.13 18.39
CA LEU A 329 3.52 -21.37 17.33
C LEU A 329 2.14 -21.72 17.90
N CYS A 330 1.07 -21.32 17.20
CA CYS A 330 -0.30 -21.69 17.58
C CYS A 330 -0.59 -23.17 17.27
N SER A 331 -0.44 -24.03 18.26
CA SER A 331 -0.75 -25.47 18.13
C SER A 331 -2.20 -25.79 18.51
N SER A 332 -2.58 -25.60 19.78
CA SER A 332 -3.90 -26.02 20.28
C SER A 332 -5.08 -25.48 19.45
N TYR A 333 -6.09 -26.31 19.20
CA TYR A 333 -7.36 -25.90 18.56
C TYR A 333 -7.96 -24.63 19.19
N ASN A 334 -7.96 -24.52 20.53
CA ASN A 334 -8.47 -23.33 21.22
C ASN A 334 -7.62 -22.08 20.92
N LYS A 335 -6.31 -22.24 20.69
CA LYS A 335 -5.42 -21.15 20.26
C LYS A 335 -5.61 -20.79 18.79
N LEU A 336 -5.80 -21.77 17.90
CA LEU A 336 -6.09 -21.54 16.49
C LEU A 336 -7.45 -20.86 16.28
N SER A 337 -8.50 -21.31 16.97
CA SER A 337 -9.79 -20.61 17.01
C SER A 337 -9.65 -19.20 17.59
N CYS A 338 -8.83 -18.99 18.63
CA CYS A 338 -8.52 -17.64 19.12
C CYS A 338 -7.89 -16.74 18.03
N VAL A 339 -6.96 -17.27 17.22
CA VAL A 339 -6.36 -16.54 16.09
C VAL A 339 -7.42 -16.17 15.06
N LEU A 340 -8.24 -17.13 14.62
CA LEU A 340 -9.30 -16.90 13.64
C LEU A 340 -10.29 -15.85 14.13
N ASN A 341 -10.84 -16.03 15.34
CA ASN A 341 -11.80 -15.09 15.91
C ASN A 341 -11.21 -13.68 16.08
N LYS A 342 -9.90 -13.55 16.35
CA LYS A 342 -9.24 -12.24 16.46
C LYS A 342 -8.96 -11.61 15.10
N GLU A 343 -8.58 -12.40 14.10
CA GLU A 343 -8.46 -11.91 12.73
C GLU A 343 -9.82 -11.44 12.19
N GLU A 344 -10.88 -12.22 12.41
CA GLU A 344 -12.26 -11.89 12.08
C GLU A 344 -12.72 -10.58 12.75
N GLU A 345 -12.55 -10.45 14.08
CA GLU A 345 -12.84 -9.21 14.84
C GLU A 345 -12.14 -7.97 14.23
N MET A 346 -10.88 -8.11 13.80
CA MET A 346 -10.12 -7.03 13.16
C MET A 346 -10.55 -6.76 11.70
N TYR A 347 -11.10 -7.74 11.01
CA TYR A 347 -11.63 -7.59 9.66
C TYR A 347 -13.01 -6.94 9.67
N ASP A 348 -13.88 -7.32 10.61
CA ASP A 348 -15.22 -6.75 10.81
C ASP A 348 -15.20 -5.28 11.24
N LEU A 349 -14.27 -4.92 12.14
CA LEU A 349 -13.98 -3.52 12.49
C LEU A 349 -13.37 -2.73 11.31
N GLY A 350 -12.82 -3.45 10.32
CA GLY A 350 -12.00 -2.94 9.24
C GLY A 350 -10.55 -2.75 9.66
N ILE A 351 -9.63 -3.36 8.92
CA ILE A 351 -8.16 -3.34 9.20
C ILE A 351 -7.63 -1.91 9.40
N LEU A 352 -8.16 -0.94 8.67
CA LEU A 352 -7.74 0.47 8.75
C LEU A 352 -8.12 1.12 10.08
N SER A 353 -9.28 0.74 10.63
CA SER A 353 -9.78 1.18 11.95
C SER A 353 -9.09 0.45 13.10
N ALA A 354 -8.74 -0.83 12.91
CA ALA A 354 -7.99 -1.64 13.86
C ALA A 354 -6.49 -1.25 13.93
N CYS A 355 -5.91 -0.85 12.79
CA CYS A 355 -4.48 -0.54 12.63
C CYS A 355 -4.25 0.92 12.24
N GLN A 356 -4.76 1.86 13.06
CA GLN A 356 -4.77 3.30 12.77
C GLN A 356 -3.37 3.91 12.55
N ALA A 357 -2.33 3.33 13.14
CA ALA A 357 -0.94 3.76 12.96
C ALA A 357 -0.38 3.47 11.54
N CYS A 358 -1.02 2.59 10.76
CA CYS A 358 -0.54 2.19 9.43
C CYS A 358 -1.01 3.15 8.32
N LEU A 359 -0.29 4.27 8.18
CA LEU A 359 -0.52 5.27 7.15
C LEU A 359 -0.14 4.75 5.74
N PRO A 360 -0.75 5.26 4.65
CA PRO A 360 -0.33 4.91 3.29
C PRO A 360 1.10 5.36 2.98
N ASN A 361 1.74 4.70 2.01
CA ASN A 361 3.01 5.16 1.45
C ASN A 361 2.81 6.52 0.73
N CYS A 362 3.85 7.36 0.75
CA CYS A 362 3.91 8.61 -0.04
C CYS A 362 3.92 8.31 -1.53
N ARG A 363 4.85 7.45 -1.93
CA ARG A 363 5.06 6.94 -3.28
C ARG A 363 4.56 5.50 -3.30
N GLN A 364 3.75 5.13 -4.29
CA GLN A 364 3.18 3.80 -4.36
C GLN A 364 2.87 3.40 -5.80
N THR A 365 3.30 2.20 -6.18
CA THR A 365 2.78 1.51 -7.36
C THR A 365 1.81 0.42 -6.90
N LYS A 366 0.55 0.51 -7.33
CA LYS A 366 -0.43 -0.57 -7.19
C LYS A 366 -0.63 -1.24 -8.54
N TYR A 367 -1.04 -2.50 -8.56
CA TYR A 367 -1.32 -3.23 -9.80
C TYR A 367 -2.75 -3.75 -9.77
N THR A 368 -3.54 -3.35 -10.78
CA THR A 368 -4.83 -3.97 -11.10
C THR A 368 -4.60 -4.99 -12.20
N ILE A 369 -5.28 -6.14 -12.14
CA ILE A 369 -5.16 -7.18 -13.17
C ILE A 369 -6.52 -7.56 -13.75
N SER A 370 -6.55 -7.70 -15.07
CA SER A 370 -7.68 -8.22 -15.85
C SER A 370 -7.32 -9.61 -16.35
N VAL A 371 -8.16 -10.60 -16.05
CA VAL A 371 -7.93 -12.01 -16.41
C VAL A 371 -8.94 -12.41 -17.49
N THR A 372 -8.45 -12.98 -18.58
CA THR A 372 -9.26 -13.67 -19.59
C THR A 372 -8.66 -15.04 -19.88
N SER A 373 -9.47 -15.98 -20.36
CA SER A 373 -9.02 -17.35 -20.65
C SER A 373 -9.77 -17.96 -21.83
N SER A 374 -9.09 -18.78 -22.61
CA SER A 374 -9.62 -19.54 -23.74
C SER A 374 -9.18 -21.00 -23.65
N PRO A 375 -10.03 -22.01 -23.94
CA PRO A 375 -9.62 -23.42 -23.88
C PRO A 375 -8.56 -23.73 -24.94
N LEU A 376 -7.54 -24.52 -24.58
CA LEU A 376 -6.52 -24.98 -25.52
C LEU A 376 -7.11 -26.03 -26.47
N THR A 377 -6.81 -25.91 -27.77
CA THR A 377 -7.20 -26.94 -28.74
C THR A 377 -6.32 -28.17 -28.63
N GLN A 378 -6.87 -29.35 -28.91
CA GLN A 378 -6.11 -30.61 -28.89
C GLN A 378 -4.86 -30.56 -29.80
N LYS A 379 -4.95 -29.84 -30.94
CA LYS A 379 -3.83 -29.61 -31.86
C LYS A 379 -2.68 -28.87 -31.17
N HIS A 380 -2.98 -27.75 -30.49
CA HIS A 380 -1.96 -27.00 -29.75
C HIS A 380 -1.44 -27.80 -28.55
N MET A 381 -2.29 -28.50 -27.80
CA MET A 381 -1.83 -29.38 -26.71
C MET A 381 -0.80 -30.41 -27.21
N THR A 382 -1.07 -31.04 -28.37
CA THR A 382 -0.19 -32.02 -29.00
C THR A 382 1.12 -31.39 -29.48
N GLU A 383 1.08 -30.18 -30.04
CA GLU A 383 2.28 -29.44 -30.45
C GLU A 383 3.19 -29.10 -29.26
N TYR A 384 2.61 -28.58 -28.17
CA TYR A 384 3.35 -28.21 -26.96
C TYR A 384 3.94 -29.45 -26.25
N ARG A 385 3.19 -30.56 -26.13
CA ARG A 385 3.76 -31.85 -25.68
C ARG A 385 4.88 -32.31 -26.60
N GLY A 386 4.73 -32.15 -27.92
CA GLY A 386 5.78 -32.44 -28.90
C GLY A 386 7.07 -31.62 -28.73
N ARG A 387 6.97 -30.40 -28.18
CA ARG A 387 8.07 -29.47 -27.88
C ARG A 387 8.70 -29.69 -26.50
N TYR A 388 7.93 -30.17 -25.52
CA TYR A 388 8.32 -30.36 -24.11
C TYR A 388 8.18 -31.82 -23.64
N LYS A 389 8.60 -32.77 -24.49
CA LYS A 389 8.45 -34.22 -24.25
C LYS A 389 9.14 -34.75 -22.99
N GLU A 390 10.14 -34.02 -22.49
CA GLU A 390 10.88 -34.37 -21.28
C GLU A 390 10.17 -33.89 -20.00
N GLN A 391 9.21 -32.96 -20.11
CA GLN A 391 8.55 -32.32 -18.97
C GLN A 391 7.02 -32.49 -18.93
N LEU A 392 6.39 -32.76 -20.08
CA LEU A 392 4.95 -32.98 -20.23
C LEU A 392 4.67 -34.39 -20.76
N GLU A 393 3.98 -35.19 -19.97
CA GLU A 393 3.51 -36.52 -20.39
C GLU A 393 2.25 -36.45 -21.28
N ASN A 394 1.83 -37.60 -21.84
CA ASN A 394 0.71 -37.67 -22.77
C ASN A 394 -0.66 -37.36 -22.12
N ASP A 395 -0.80 -37.63 -20.82
CA ASP A 395 -2.04 -37.42 -20.07
C ASP A 395 -2.01 -36.11 -19.25
N ASP A 396 -0.85 -35.44 -19.14
CA ASP A 396 -0.69 -34.18 -18.40
C ASP A 396 -1.59 -33.08 -18.97
N THR A 397 -2.48 -32.55 -18.14
CA THR A 397 -3.19 -31.29 -18.46
C THR A 397 -2.32 -30.11 -18.06
N PHE A 398 -2.29 -29.05 -18.87
CA PHE A 398 -1.47 -27.86 -18.61
C PHE A 398 -2.16 -26.60 -19.11
N SER A 399 -1.78 -25.46 -18.56
CA SER A 399 -2.20 -24.14 -19.01
C SER A 399 -1.00 -23.29 -19.42
N ILE A 400 -1.24 -22.39 -20.37
CA ILE A 400 -0.24 -21.41 -20.84
C ILE A 400 -0.68 -20.05 -20.31
N VAL A 401 0.16 -19.40 -19.51
CA VAL A 401 -0.15 -18.14 -18.84
C VAL A 401 0.72 -17.03 -19.39
N TYR A 402 0.11 -15.91 -19.79
CA TYR A 402 0.81 -14.69 -20.18
C TYR A 402 0.49 -13.58 -19.19
N VAL A 403 1.52 -12.93 -18.66
CA VAL A 403 1.39 -11.82 -17.70
C VAL A 403 2.16 -10.62 -18.26
N TYR A 404 1.46 -9.52 -18.56
CA TYR A 404 2.04 -8.39 -19.32
C TYR A 404 1.35 -7.05 -19.00
N PHE A 405 2.05 -5.94 -19.20
CA PHE A 405 1.43 -4.61 -19.24
C PHE A 405 0.60 -4.37 -20.51
N ASP A 406 -0.60 -3.83 -20.33
CA ASP A 406 -1.58 -3.56 -21.40
C ASP A 406 -1.12 -2.46 -22.36
N MET A 407 -0.53 -1.39 -21.82
CA MET A 407 -0.12 -0.16 -22.52
C MET A 407 1.38 0.09 -22.34
N ASP A 408 1.98 0.89 -23.23
CA ASP A 408 3.39 1.30 -23.19
C ASP A 408 3.69 2.42 -22.18
N SER A 409 2.70 3.24 -21.85
CA SER A 409 2.79 4.28 -20.84
C SER A 409 1.52 4.41 -19.99
N TYR A 410 1.67 4.97 -18.79
CA TYR A 410 0.59 5.19 -17.83
C TYR A 410 0.69 6.56 -17.18
N GLN A 411 -0.46 7.21 -16.97
CA GLN A 411 -0.53 8.50 -16.25
C GLN A 411 -0.32 8.29 -14.74
N ALA A 412 0.56 9.10 -14.15
CA ALA A 412 0.80 9.10 -12.72
C ALA A 412 -0.01 10.18 -12.00
N SER A 413 -0.38 9.96 -10.75
CA SER A 413 -0.87 11.02 -9.86
C SER A 413 0.26 11.49 -8.96
N ARG A 414 0.60 12.78 -8.99
CA ARG A 414 1.60 13.39 -8.10
C ARG A 414 0.91 14.07 -6.91
N ARG A 415 1.42 13.81 -5.72
CA ARG A 415 1.12 14.57 -4.50
C ARG A 415 2.11 15.72 -4.38
N SER A 416 1.59 16.94 -4.24
CA SER A 416 2.36 18.17 -4.04
C SER A 416 1.81 18.97 -2.85
N ALA A 417 2.67 19.68 -2.13
CA ALA A 417 2.26 20.60 -1.07
C ALA A 417 1.94 21.98 -1.68
N ARG A 418 0.71 22.46 -1.52
CA ARG A 418 0.22 23.67 -2.22
C ARG A 418 0.98 24.96 -1.89
N TYR A 419 1.68 25.01 -0.75
CA TYR A 419 2.33 26.22 -0.23
C TYR A 419 3.77 26.04 0.30
N SER A 420 4.39 24.85 0.20
CA SER A 420 5.64 24.52 0.93
C SER A 420 6.78 25.53 0.73
N THR A 421 7.08 25.94 -0.49
CA THR A 421 8.14 26.94 -0.78
C THR A 421 7.68 28.39 -0.60
N PHE A 422 6.37 28.65 -0.62
CA PHE A 422 5.78 29.96 -0.40
C PHE A 422 5.63 30.33 1.08
N GLU A 423 6.03 29.47 2.02
CA GLU A 423 5.90 29.72 3.47
C GLU A 423 7.23 30.13 4.14
N GLU A 424 8.38 29.60 3.69
CA GLU A 424 9.70 30.11 4.09
C GLU A 424 9.99 31.49 3.48
N VAL A 425 9.76 31.64 2.17
CA VAL A 425 9.65 32.97 1.53
C VAL A 425 8.37 33.69 2.02
N GLY A 426 7.41 32.94 2.58
CA GLY A 426 6.15 33.41 3.16
C GLY A 426 6.25 34.21 4.43
N LYS A 427 7.35 34.16 5.19
CA LYS A 427 7.58 35.20 6.21
C LYS A 427 7.70 36.60 5.60
N CYS A 428 7.98 36.69 4.29
CA CYS A 428 7.79 37.89 3.46
C CYS A 428 6.49 37.83 2.63
N ILE A 429 6.14 36.71 1.97
CA ILE A 429 5.00 36.67 1.05
C ILE A 429 3.63 36.58 1.75
N SER A 430 3.52 35.97 2.94
CA SER A 430 2.31 36.09 3.78
C SER A 430 2.15 37.55 4.27
N LYS A 431 3.26 38.26 4.54
CA LYS A 431 3.23 39.72 4.71
C LYS A 431 2.88 40.48 3.42
N CYS A 432 3.10 39.92 2.22
CA CYS A 432 2.62 40.50 0.96
C CYS A 432 1.16 40.14 0.65
N LEU A 433 0.63 38.99 1.10
CA LEU A 433 -0.78 38.63 0.91
C LEU A 433 -1.67 39.43 1.87
N VAL A 434 -1.26 39.47 3.15
CA VAL A 434 -1.80 40.40 4.16
C VAL A 434 -1.49 41.85 3.77
N GLY A 435 -0.33 42.13 3.15
CA GLY A 435 0.02 43.44 2.63
C GLY A 435 -0.85 43.88 1.46
N GLY A 436 -1.27 42.96 0.58
CA GLY A 436 -2.18 43.23 -0.53
C GLY A 436 -3.59 43.55 -0.04
N THR A 437 -4.11 42.80 0.94
CA THR A 437 -5.42 43.10 1.55
C THR A 437 -5.37 44.36 2.40
N ILE A 438 -4.33 44.58 3.20
CA ILE A 438 -4.12 45.82 3.96
C ILE A 438 -3.97 47.01 3.02
N SER A 439 -3.17 46.92 1.96
CA SER A 439 -2.98 48.02 1.00
C SER A 439 -4.27 48.33 0.24
N MET A 440 -5.07 47.32 -0.12
CA MET A 440 -6.38 47.53 -0.74
C MET A 440 -7.40 48.19 0.21
N ILE A 441 -7.33 47.91 1.52
CA ILE A 441 -8.25 48.47 2.53
C ILE A 441 -7.81 49.86 3.03
N THR A 442 -6.49 50.10 3.16
CA THR A 442 -5.93 51.30 3.80
C THR A 442 -5.29 52.28 2.82
N GLY A 443 -5.04 51.87 1.57
CA GLY A 443 -4.26 52.64 0.60
C GLY A 443 -2.75 52.70 0.88
N LEU A 444 -2.29 52.18 2.03
CA LEU A 444 -0.90 52.28 2.46
C LEU A 444 -0.01 51.30 1.67
N THR A 445 1.14 51.80 1.25
CA THR A 445 2.22 51.04 0.61
C THR A 445 3.35 50.78 1.59
N LEU A 446 4.31 49.93 1.19
CA LEU A 446 5.52 49.69 1.98
C LEU A 446 6.37 50.97 2.16
N LEU A 447 6.29 51.92 1.21
CA LEU A 447 7.01 53.20 1.30
C LEU A 447 6.43 54.09 2.41
N ASP A 448 5.11 54.16 2.53
CA ASP A 448 4.44 54.94 3.59
C ASP A 448 4.79 54.42 4.98
N LEU A 449 4.95 53.10 5.13
CA LEU A 449 5.38 52.48 6.39
C LEU A 449 6.85 52.84 6.73
N ILE A 450 7.73 52.88 5.73
CA ILE A 450 9.13 53.29 5.91
C ILE A 450 9.21 54.78 6.25
N GLU A 451 8.44 55.63 5.57
CA GLU A 451 8.37 57.06 5.86
C GLU A 451 7.85 57.32 7.28
N ALA A 452 6.79 56.62 7.71
CA ALA A 452 6.29 56.71 9.09
C ALA A 452 7.37 56.32 10.12
N ILE A 453 8.15 55.27 9.88
CA ILE A 453 9.26 54.86 10.76
C ILE A 453 10.35 55.95 10.81
N VAL A 454 10.71 56.54 9.67
CA VAL A 454 11.70 57.63 9.59
C VAL A 454 11.22 58.88 10.33
N VAL A 455 9.95 59.27 10.15
CA VAL A 455 9.33 60.41 10.86
C VAL A 455 9.27 60.16 12.36
N ILE A 456 8.86 58.97 12.81
CA ILE A 456 8.84 58.59 14.23
C ILE A 456 10.26 58.62 14.82
N ALA A 457 11.27 58.08 14.12
CA ALA A 457 12.65 58.12 14.56
C ALA A 457 13.19 59.56 14.66
N ALA A 458 12.85 60.43 13.69
CA ALA A 458 13.21 61.84 13.71
C ALA A 458 12.52 62.61 14.86
N LEU A 459 11.24 62.32 15.14
CA LEU A 459 10.51 62.89 16.28
C LEU A 459 11.10 62.44 17.62
N ILE A 460 11.46 61.17 17.77
CA ILE A 460 12.13 60.65 18.97
C ILE A 460 13.50 61.32 19.13
N ALA A 461 14.30 61.43 18.07
CA ALA A 461 15.59 62.12 18.11
C ALA A 461 15.44 63.61 18.46
N ALA A 462 14.44 64.29 17.92
CA ALA A 462 14.12 65.68 18.25
C ALA A 462 13.69 65.84 19.71
N GLN A 463 12.79 64.99 20.21
CA GLN A 463 12.38 64.96 21.61
C GLN A 463 13.57 64.67 22.54
N HIS A 464 14.45 63.73 22.18
CA HIS A 464 15.63 63.40 22.96
C HIS A 464 16.61 64.59 23.01
N LYS A 465 16.78 65.32 21.89
CA LYS A 465 17.60 66.53 21.80
C LYS A 465 17.00 67.71 22.57
N ILE A 466 15.68 67.88 22.55
CA ILE A 466 14.98 68.87 23.38
C ILE A 466 15.14 68.52 24.85
N ARG A 467 15.00 67.24 25.23
CA ARG A 467 15.14 66.77 26.61
C ARG A 467 16.57 66.97 27.16
N THR A 468 17.60 66.77 26.33
CA THR A 468 18.98 67.10 26.73
C THR A 468 19.21 68.60 26.87
N ILE A 469 18.64 69.43 25.98
CA ILE A 469 18.71 70.91 26.10
C ILE A 469 17.99 71.41 27.36
N VAL A 470 16.80 70.88 27.67
CA VAL A 470 16.06 71.22 28.89
C VAL A 470 16.79 70.74 30.15
N SER A 471 17.51 69.60 30.11
CA SER A 471 18.36 69.17 31.22
C SER A 471 19.60 70.04 31.45
N SER A 472 19.93 70.96 30.53
CA SER A 472 21.02 71.93 30.66
C SER A 472 20.57 73.34 31.05
N MET A 473 19.29 73.54 31.35
CA MET A 473 18.74 74.81 31.87
C MET A 473 18.22 74.64 33.29
N GLU A 474 19.01 75.07 34.28
CA GLU A 474 18.50 75.35 35.63
C GLU A 474 17.56 76.57 35.58
N PHE A 475 16.25 76.33 35.46
CA PHE A 475 15.27 77.40 35.46
C PHE A 475 14.84 77.77 36.89
N ASN A 476 15.46 78.80 37.44
CA ASN A 476 15.27 79.25 38.82
C ASN A 476 13.95 80.05 38.98
N TRP A 477 12.87 79.38 39.39
CA TRP A 477 11.56 80.02 39.68
C TRP A 477 11.62 80.83 40.99
N GLY A 478 12.13 82.06 40.90
CA GLY A 478 12.51 82.86 42.07
C GLY A 478 12.17 84.36 42.04
N ARG A 479 11.20 84.82 41.22
CA ARG A 479 10.44 86.10 41.34
C ARG A 479 9.77 86.46 40.00
N PHE A 480 8.45 86.61 39.99
CA PHE A 480 7.74 87.88 39.72
C PHE A 480 6.24 87.63 39.63
N ILE A 481 5.49 88.07 40.65
CA ILE A 481 4.04 88.28 40.56
C ILE A 481 3.82 89.79 40.53
N PRO A 482 3.00 90.29 39.60
CA PRO A 482 2.10 91.39 39.88
C PRO A 482 0.64 90.96 39.67
N ARG A 483 -0.23 91.35 40.61
CA ARG A 483 -1.70 91.36 40.43
C ARG A 483 -2.10 92.58 39.58
N LEU A 484 -3.25 92.48 38.89
CA LEU A 484 -4.28 93.50 38.53
C LEU A 484 -4.93 93.11 37.17
N THR A 485 -6.16 93.47 36.76
CA THR A 485 -7.51 93.47 37.40
C THR A 485 -8.57 93.78 36.31
N TRP A 486 -9.79 93.20 36.44
CA TRP A 486 -11.12 93.67 35.94
C TRP A 486 -11.65 93.35 34.51
N PHE A 487 -12.95 92.93 34.46
CA PHE A 487 -14.11 93.26 33.57
C PHE A 487 -13.91 93.43 32.03
N VAL A 488 -14.81 93.04 31.08
CA VAL A 488 -16.20 92.49 31.05
C VAL A 488 -16.50 91.84 29.64
N PRO A 489 -17.62 91.10 29.37
CA PRO A 489 -17.92 90.42 28.09
C PRO A 489 -18.87 91.26 27.17
N PRO A 490 -19.58 90.78 26.11
CA PRO A 490 -19.63 89.45 25.45
C PRO A 490 -19.61 89.50 23.89
N LEU A 491 -19.79 88.36 23.21
CA LEU A 491 -20.91 88.16 22.28
C LEU A 491 -21.20 86.65 22.06
N GLN A 492 -22.44 86.32 21.69
CA GLN A 492 -22.93 84.97 21.44
C GLN A 492 -23.72 84.97 20.14
N GLU A 493 -23.50 83.96 19.29
CA GLU A 493 -24.42 83.62 18.20
C GLU A 493 -24.48 82.09 18.03
N MET A 494 -25.63 81.60 17.60
CA MET A 494 -26.02 80.19 17.70
C MET A 494 -25.90 79.47 16.35
N ILE A 495 -25.51 78.20 16.37
CA ILE A 495 -25.80 77.25 15.28
C ILE A 495 -26.32 75.96 15.92
N GLU A 496 -27.42 75.45 15.38
CA GLU A 496 -28.21 74.35 15.92
C GLU A 496 -27.61 72.97 15.61
N LEU A 497 -27.86 71.99 16.48
CA LEU A 497 -27.61 70.57 16.25
C LEU A 497 -28.97 69.84 16.15
N PRO A 498 -29.16 68.90 15.21
CA PRO A 498 -30.43 68.22 15.03
C PRO A 498 -30.73 67.22 16.17
N VAL A 499 -31.99 67.21 16.58
CA VAL A 499 -32.53 66.36 17.65
C VAL A 499 -32.78 64.94 17.14
N ILE A 500 -32.43 63.93 17.95
CA ILE A 500 -32.95 62.57 17.83
C ILE A 500 -33.66 62.25 19.15
N ASN A 501 -34.98 62.04 19.08
CA ASN A 501 -35.78 61.67 20.24
C ASN A 501 -35.50 60.22 20.66
N VAL A 502 -35.53 59.98 21.97
CA VAL A 502 -35.54 58.64 22.58
C VAL A 502 -36.82 58.53 23.39
N ASP A 503 -37.79 57.77 22.90
CA ASP A 503 -38.98 57.41 23.66
C ASP A 503 -38.71 56.16 24.53
N PRO A 504 -39.25 56.11 25.77
CA PRO A 504 -38.96 55.04 26.72
C PRO A 504 -39.79 53.76 26.50
N LEU A 505 -39.32 52.64 27.06
CA LEU A 505 -40.06 51.37 27.12
C LEU A 505 -41.33 51.50 27.97
N ASP A 506 -42.33 50.68 27.63
CA ASP A 506 -43.31 50.14 28.57
C ASP A 506 -43.32 48.60 28.49
N ALA A 507 -43.76 47.91 29.55
CA ALA A 507 -43.50 46.48 29.74
C ALA A 507 -44.68 45.70 30.35
N GLN A 508 -45.16 44.68 29.62
CA GLN A 508 -46.21 43.69 30.00
C GLN A 508 -46.30 42.65 28.84
N GLU A 509 -46.41 41.32 28.98
CA GLU A 509 -46.43 40.35 30.09
C GLU A 509 -45.80 39.03 29.60
N ILE A 510 -44.91 38.34 30.36
CA ILE A 510 -44.57 36.91 30.13
C ILE A 510 -44.24 36.18 31.45
N VAL A 511 -45.21 35.41 31.96
CA VAL A 511 -45.15 34.31 32.95
C VAL A 511 -46.46 33.51 32.69
N ASP A 512 -46.59 32.19 32.53
CA ASP A 512 -45.81 30.98 32.86
C ASP A 512 -45.85 29.96 31.69
N GLY A 513 -45.03 28.90 31.71
CA GLY A 513 -45.16 27.77 30.77
C GLY A 513 -44.42 26.49 31.21
N PHE A 514 -45.18 25.45 31.58
CA PHE A 514 -44.67 24.16 32.04
C PHE A 514 -44.33 23.17 30.89
N THR A 515 -43.53 22.17 31.26
CA THR A 515 -43.08 20.98 30.51
C THR A 515 -44.17 20.14 29.84
N ILE A 516 -43.83 19.44 28.74
CA ILE A 516 -44.25 18.05 28.40
C ILE A 516 -43.24 17.44 27.40
N ASP A 517 -42.95 16.14 27.56
CA ASP A 517 -42.06 15.33 26.74
C ASP A 517 -42.65 14.93 25.36
N VAL A 518 -41.80 14.53 24.42
CA VAL A 518 -42.20 13.81 23.19
C VAL A 518 -41.22 12.67 22.88
N GLU A 519 -41.74 11.44 22.86
CA GLU A 519 -41.04 10.21 22.45
C GLU A 519 -40.88 10.07 20.92
N PRO A 520 -39.94 9.24 20.43
CA PRO A 520 -39.65 9.09 19.01
C PRO A 520 -40.67 8.20 18.26
N LEU A 521 -40.91 8.50 16.99
CA LEU A 521 -41.71 7.70 16.07
C LEU A 521 -40.84 6.85 15.12
N GLU A 522 -41.31 5.65 14.82
CA GLU A 522 -40.62 4.61 14.03
C GLU A 522 -40.48 4.95 12.53
N PRO A 523 -39.50 4.36 11.82
CA PRO A 523 -39.32 4.55 10.39
C PRO A 523 -40.34 3.73 9.57
N GLN A 524 -41.00 4.37 8.59
CA GLN A 524 -41.75 3.66 7.55
C GLN A 524 -40.89 3.43 6.30
N GLU A 525 -40.91 2.21 5.79
CA GLU A 525 -40.33 1.84 4.50
C GLU A 525 -41.16 2.39 3.34
N THR A 526 -40.51 2.96 2.33
CA THR A 526 -41.13 3.25 1.02
C THR A 526 -40.43 2.46 -0.07
N VAL A 527 -41.14 1.49 -0.64
CA VAL A 527 -40.66 0.64 -1.73
C VAL A 527 -40.77 1.37 -3.07
N GLU A 528 -39.66 1.60 -3.77
CA GLU A 528 -39.68 2.06 -5.16
C GLU A 528 -39.99 0.91 -6.13
N HIS A 529 -40.70 1.20 -7.22
CA HIS A 529 -41.01 0.25 -8.28
C HIS A 529 -40.31 0.63 -9.60
N PRO A 530 -39.80 -0.35 -10.38
CA PRO A 530 -39.01 -0.06 -11.58
C PRO A 530 -39.86 0.46 -12.74
N ILE A 531 -39.33 1.46 -13.45
CA ILE A 531 -39.93 2.01 -14.67
C ILE A 531 -39.67 1.07 -15.85
N VAL A 532 -40.74 0.55 -16.46
CA VAL A 532 -40.69 -0.28 -17.67
C VAL A 532 -41.08 0.55 -18.89
N ILE A 533 -40.18 0.66 -19.88
CA ILE A 533 -40.48 1.27 -21.18
C ILE A 533 -40.76 0.15 -22.18
N SER A 534 -41.95 0.16 -22.78
CA SER A 534 -42.39 -0.81 -23.79
C SER A 534 -42.53 -0.13 -25.15
N GLY A 535 -42.09 -0.80 -26.22
CA GLY A 535 -42.22 -0.32 -27.59
C GLY A 535 -42.43 -1.48 -28.57
N GLN A 536 -43.31 -1.29 -29.56
CA GLN A 536 -43.62 -2.30 -30.56
C GLN A 536 -43.72 -1.67 -31.96
N ALA A 537 -43.46 -2.47 -33.01
CA ALA A 537 -42.91 -1.99 -34.27
C ALA A 537 -43.92 -1.78 -35.42
N GLY A 538 -43.53 -0.95 -36.39
CA GLY A 538 -44.14 -0.82 -37.71
C GLY A 538 -43.15 -0.22 -38.73
N ASN A 539 -42.89 -0.93 -39.82
CA ASN A 539 -41.99 -0.54 -40.94
C ASN A 539 -42.86 -0.09 -42.15
N PRO A 540 -42.36 0.63 -43.20
CA PRO A 540 -41.22 0.20 -44.04
C PRO A 540 -40.25 1.29 -44.58
N SER A 541 -39.12 0.83 -45.14
CA SER A 541 -38.09 1.56 -45.95
C SER A 541 -38.62 2.11 -47.30
N PRO A 542 -37.91 2.90 -48.15
CA PRO A 542 -36.46 2.89 -48.50
C PRO A 542 -35.82 4.33 -48.66
N PRO A 543 -34.65 4.61 -49.30
CA PRO A 543 -33.70 3.76 -50.05
C PRO A 543 -32.20 3.85 -49.68
N LEU A 544 -31.42 2.91 -50.24
CA LEU A 544 -29.94 2.82 -50.17
C LEU A 544 -29.23 3.61 -51.28
N HIS A 545 -27.98 4.01 -51.01
CA HIS A 545 -26.85 3.97 -51.97
C HIS A 545 -25.51 3.99 -51.16
N PRO A 546 -24.32 3.72 -51.73
CA PRO A 546 -23.67 2.42 -51.49
C PRO A 546 -22.22 2.53 -51.00
N LEU A 547 -21.68 1.44 -50.43
CA LEU A 547 -20.30 0.93 -50.57
C LEU A 547 -20.03 -0.20 -49.54
N GLU A 548 -20.98 -1.13 -49.41
CA GLU A 548 -20.63 -2.50 -49.01
C GLU A 548 -20.43 -3.30 -50.29
N ASP A 549 -19.18 -3.52 -50.69
CA ASP A 549 -18.80 -4.60 -51.60
C ASP A 549 -17.27 -4.80 -51.54
N LEU A 550 -16.82 -5.61 -50.58
CA LEU A 550 -15.51 -6.28 -50.62
C LEU A 550 -15.54 -7.50 -49.69
N PRO A 551 -15.48 -8.73 -50.22
CA PRO A 551 -15.63 -9.94 -49.41
C PRO A 551 -14.30 -10.41 -48.81
N GLY A 552 -14.38 -10.84 -47.54
CA GLY A 552 -13.47 -11.80 -46.95
C GLY A 552 -12.12 -11.27 -46.44
N PHE A 553 -11.94 -11.30 -45.12
CA PHE A 553 -10.79 -11.97 -44.52
C PHE A 553 -11.25 -12.71 -43.26
N ILE A 554 -10.71 -13.91 -43.05
CA ILE A 554 -11.06 -14.83 -41.97
C ILE A 554 -9.87 -14.92 -41.02
N VAL A 555 -10.14 -14.62 -39.74
CA VAL A 555 -9.27 -14.76 -38.53
C VAL A 555 -8.02 -13.89 -38.50
#